data_AF-A0A0C1E2A3-F1
#
_entry.id   AF-A0A0C1E2A3-F1
#
_cell.length_a   1.000
_cell.length_b   1.000
_cell.length_c   1.000
_cell.angle_alpha   90.00
_cell.angle_beta   90.00
_cell.angle_gamma   90.00
#
_symmetry.space_group_name_H-M   'P 1'
#
loop_
_entity.id
_entity.type
_entity.pdbx_description
1 polymer ?
#
loop_
_entity_poly.entity_id
_entity_poly.type
_entity_poly.pdbx_seq_one_letter_code
_entity_poly.pdbx_strand_id
1 'polypeptide(L)'
;MHLLARCTLLLVLTAHSVLATIALGALELQENKPLLNIAWIEGTDPCTRYEFTQISANGQNPCGIRFKLANGYTYYEENCGAGAIVIRNDDGSFNSQCKQKNWSCPEGSITIRQTWTCS
;
A
#
# COMPACT_ATOMS: atom_id res chain seq x y z
N MET A 1 41.86 1.97 41.84
CA MET A 1 40.42 1.68 41.65
C MET A 1 39.88 2.57 40.55
N HIS A 2 39.74 2.06 39.32
CA HIS A 2 39.08 2.80 38.23
C HIS A 2 37.81 2.02 37.86
N LEU A 3 36.66 2.55 38.28
CA LEU A 3 35.36 2.08 37.80
C LEU A 3 35.16 2.62 36.38
N LEU A 4 35.27 1.73 35.39
CA LEU A 4 34.81 1.99 34.04
C LEU A 4 33.28 1.92 34.03
N ALA A 5 32.64 3.08 34.01
CA ALA A 5 31.20 3.21 33.81
C ALA A 5 30.85 2.68 32.41
N ARG A 6 30.16 1.53 32.38
CA ARG A 6 29.58 0.96 31.15
C ARG A 6 28.42 1.84 30.72
N CYS A 7 28.66 2.68 29.72
CA CYS A 7 27.60 3.43 29.04
C CYS A 7 26.91 2.48 28.05
N THR A 8 25.78 1.91 28.44
CA THR A 8 24.95 1.06 27.58
C THR A 8 24.22 1.97 26.58
N LEU A 9 24.63 1.92 25.31
CA LEU A 9 24.00 2.67 24.23
C LEU A 9 22.64 2.00 23.91
N LEU A 10 21.53 2.59 24.35
CA LEU A 10 20.19 2.20 23.94
C LEU A 10 19.94 2.72 22.52
N LEU A 11 19.91 1.81 21.54
CA LEU A 11 19.51 2.12 20.17
C LEU A 11 17.98 2.25 20.12
N VAL A 12 17.49 3.49 20.10
CA VAL A 12 16.07 3.77 19.83
C VAL A 12 15.84 3.53 18.34
N LEU A 13 15.15 2.44 17.98
CA LEU A 13 14.63 2.28 16.61
C LEU A 13 13.53 3.32 16.39
N THR A 14 13.88 4.44 15.78
CA THR A 14 12.88 5.36 15.23
C THR A 14 12.27 4.70 13.99
N ALA A 15 10.96 4.44 14.04
CA ALA A 15 10.21 4.04 12.85
C ALA A 15 10.24 5.22 11.86
N HIS A 16 11.01 5.10 10.79
CA HIS A 16 11.06 6.10 9.74
C HIS A 16 9.83 5.89 8.86
N SER A 17 8.78 6.71 9.04
CA SER A 17 7.63 6.73 8.15
C SER A 17 8.05 7.35 6.82
N VAL A 18 8.21 6.51 5.79
CA VAL A 18 8.44 7.00 4.42
C VAL A 18 7.09 7.37 3.82
N LEU A 19 6.92 8.67 3.54
CA LEU A 19 5.87 9.18 2.69
C LEU A 19 6.08 8.61 1.28
N ALA A 20 5.29 7.60 0.94
CA ALA A 20 5.24 7.01 -0.38
C ALA A 20 3.87 7.28 -0.98
N THR A 21 3.83 7.68 -2.25
CA THR A 21 2.58 7.73 -2.99
C THR A 21 2.14 6.30 -3.29
N ILE A 22 0.94 5.93 -2.86
CA ILE A 22 0.40 4.57 -3.00
C ILE A 22 -0.71 4.57 -4.03
N ALA A 23 -0.63 3.64 -4.97
CA ALA A 23 -1.70 3.38 -5.92
C ALA A 23 -2.58 2.24 -5.40
N LEU A 24 -3.90 2.42 -5.49
CA LEU A 24 -4.87 1.35 -5.22
C LEU A 24 -5.67 1.05 -6.47
N GLY A 25 -6.03 -0.21 -6.62
CA GLY A 25 -6.72 -0.67 -7.81
C GLY A 25 -7.21 -2.09 -7.72
N ALA A 26 -7.51 -2.64 -8.90
CA ALA A 26 -7.93 -4.00 -9.07
C ALA A 26 -7.08 -4.73 -10.13
N LEU A 27 -6.85 -6.02 -9.90
CA LEU A 27 -6.50 -6.95 -10.96
C LEU A 27 -7.80 -7.54 -11.51
N GLU A 28 -8.01 -7.44 -12.82
CA GLU A 28 -9.18 -7.93 -13.54
C GLU A 28 -8.77 -9.06 -14.49
N LEU A 29 -9.59 -10.12 -14.61
CA LEU A 29 -9.35 -11.21 -15.59
C LEU A 29 -9.80 -10.83 -17.01
N GLN A 30 -10.69 -9.86 -17.12
CA GLN A 30 -11.14 -9.20 -18.33
C GLN A 30 -11.58 -7.81 -17.92
N GLU A 31 -11.71 -6.89 -18.86
CA GLU A 31 -12.20 -5.55 -18.56
C GLU A 31 -13.50 -5.58 -17.75
N ASN A 32 -13.50 -4.86 -16.63
CA ASN A 32 -14.63 -4.75 -15.70
C ASN A 32 -15.00 -6.07 -15.00
N LYS A 33 -14.07 -7.03 -14.91
CA LYS A 33 -14.22 -8.27 -14.12
C LYS A 33 -13.14 -8.35 -13.02
N PRO A 34 -13.27 -7.54 -11.94
CA PRO A 34 -12.28 -7.51 -10.87
C PRO A 34 -12.20 -8.86 -10.15
N LEU A 35 -10.97 -9.28 -9.88
CA LEU A 35 -10.62 -10.51 -9.16
C LEU A 35 -10.03 -10.18 -7.79
N LEU A 36 -9.11 -9.23 -7.72
CA LEU A 36 -8.38 -8.85 -6.51
C LEU A 36 -8.38 -7.34 -6.32
N ASN A 37 -8.42 -6.89 -5.07
CA ASN A 37 -8.00 -5.55 -4.67
C ASN A 37 -6.48 -5.59 -4.47
N ILE A 38 -5.77 -4.64 -5.08
CA ILE A 38 -4.31 -4.61 -5.07
C ILE A 38 -3.79 -3.20 -4.76
N ALA A 39 -2.56 -3.13 -4.25
CA ALA A 39 -1.82 -1.90 -4.04
C ALA A 39 -0.39 -1.98 -4.61
N TRP A 40 0.17 -0.85 -5.00
CA TRP A 40 1.58 -0.74 -5.39
C TRP A 40 2.12 0.67 -5.09
N ILE A 41 3.42 0.85 -5.23
CA ILE A 41 4.07 2.15 -5.09
C ILE A 41 3.87 2.91 -6.41
N GLU A 42 3.31 4.11 -6.37
CA GLU A 42 3.13 4.92 -7.58
C GLU A 42 4.48 5.15 -8.28
N GLY A 43 4.52 4.93 -9.60
CA GLY A 43 5.75 5.01 -10.39
C GLY A 43 6.46 3.67 -10.59
N THR A 44 6.07 2.60 -9.88
CA THR A 44 6.41 1.23 -10.31
C THR A 44 5.50 0.79 -11.44
N ASP A 45 5.92 -0.24 -12.19
CA ASP A 45 5.15 -0.81 -13.30
C ASP A 45 4.43 -2.09 -12.85
N PRO A 46 3.14 -1.99 -12.46
CA PRO A 46 2.39 -3.17 -12.03
C PRO A 46 1.99 -4.07 -13.21
N CYS A 47 2.08 -3.59 -14.45
CA CYS A 47 1.58 -4.28 -15.65
C CYS A 47 2.55 -5.36 -16.10
N THR A 48 3.82 -5.01 -16.25
CA THR A 48 4.83 -5.91 -16.82
C THR A 48 5.58 -6.68 -15.74
N ARG A 49 5.77 -6.08 -14.57
CA ARG A 49 6.58 -6.68 -13.49
C ARG A 49 5.76 -7.34 -12.41
N TYR A 50 4.42 -7.21 -12.47
CA TYR A 50 3.52 -7.69 -11.42
C TYR A 50 3.94 -7.16 -10.04
N GLU A 51 4.50 -5.95 -9.99
CA GLU A 51 4.98 -5.27 -8.78
C GLU A 51 3.80 -4.65 -8.00
N PHE A 52 2.80 -5.47 -7.72
CA PHE A 52 1.65 -5.15 -6.88
C PHE A 52 1.53 -6.16 -5.75
N THR A 53 0.85 -5.75 -4.68
CA THR A 53 0.52 -6.58 -3.54
C THR A 53 -0.98 -6.78 -3.50
N GLN A 54 -1.42 -8.03 -3.37
CA GLN A 54 -2.81 -8.34 -3.10
C GLN A 54 -3.20 -7.89 -1.69
N ILE A 55 -4.32 -7.19 -1.59
CA ILE A 55 -4.91 -6.77 -0.31
C ILE A 55 -6.02 -7.75 0.06
N SER A 56 -6.97 -7.96 -0.84
CA SER A 56 -8.11 -8.86 -0.63
C SER A 56 -8.65 -9.40 -1.95
N ALA A 57 -9.54 -10.39 -1.88
CA ALA A 57 -10.36 -10.76 -3.03
C ALA A 57 -11.37 -9.66 -3.35
N ASN A 58 -11.83 -9.61 -4.60
CA ASN A 58 -12.94 -8.74 -5.01
C ASN A 58 -14.20 -9.04 -4.18
N GLY A 59 -14.96 -7.99 -3.85
CA GLY A 59 -16.16 -8.06 -3.00
C GLY A 59 -15.88 -8.21 -1.49
N GLN A 60 -14.63 -8.40 -1.08
CA GLN A 60 -14.23 -8.32 0.32
C GLN A 60 -13.89 -6.88 0.70
N ASN A 61 -14.13 -6.50 1.96
CA ASN A 61 -13.75 -5.20 2.48
C ASN A 61 -12.23 -5.15 2.71
N PRO A 62 -11.46 -4.29 2.01
CA PRO A 62 -10.01 -4.21 2.17
C PRO A 62 -9.58 -3.46 3.45
N CYS A 63 -10.50 -2.75 4.12
CA CYS A 63 -10.16 -1.92 5.27
C CYS A 63 -9.59 -2.71 6.45
N GLY A 64 -8.54 -2.16 7.06
CA GLY A 64 -7.84 -2.76 8.21
C GLY A 64 -6.96 -3.96 7.86
N ILE A 65 -6.98 -4.44 6.61
CA ILE A 65 -6.07 -5.49 6.15
C ILE A 65 -4.69 -4.87 5.94
N ARG A 66 -3.69 -5.44 6.62
CA ARG A 66 -2.29 -5.01 6.49
C ARG A 66 -1.65 -5.64 5.25
N PHE A 67 -1.01 -4.81 4.43
CA PHE A 67 -0.25 -5.24 3.26
C PHE A 67 1.12 -4.57 3.23
N LYS A 68 2.14 -5.31 2.77
CA LYS A 68 3.53 -4.83 2.70
C LYS A 68 3.91 -4.55 1.25
N LEU A 69 4.39 -3.34 0.97
CA LEU A 69 4.76 -2.93 -0.39
C LEU A 69 6.26 -3.09 -0.66
N ALA A 70 6.66 -2.91 -1.93
CA ALA A 70 8.02 -3.10 -2.42
C ALA A 70 9.07 -2.19 -1.73
N ASN A 71 8.64 -1.05 -1.17
CA ASN A 71 9.49 -0.17 -0.37
C ASN A 71 9.81 -0.73 1.03
N GLY A 72 9.29 -1.90 1.39
CA GLY A 72 9.59 -2.58 2.65
C GLY A 72 8.68 -2.20 3.82
N TYR A 73 7.73 -1.29 3.63
CA TYR A 73 6.82 -0.81 4.66
C TYR A 73 5.44 -1.48 4.58
N THR A 74 4.78 -1.57 5.73
CA THR A 74 3.42 -2.12 5.87
C THR A 74 2.42 -0.98 6.03
N TYR A 75 1.29 -1.12 5.36
CA TYR A 75 0.20 -0.15 5.30
C TYR A 75 -1.15 -0.83 5.48
N TYR A 76 -2.20 -0.05 5.72
CA TYR A 76 -3.58 -0.51 5.65
C TYR A 76 -4.54 0.62 5.25
N GLU A 77 -5.70 0.24 4.71
CA GLU A 77 -6.77 1.17 4.30
C GLU A 77 -7.74 1.47 5.45
N GLU A 78 -8.19 2.72 5.53
CA GLU A 78 -9.32 3.19 6.32
C GLU A 78 -10.36 3.90 5.42
N ASN A 79 -11.59 4.04 5.93
CA ASN A 79 -12.72 4.72 5.27
C ASN A 79 -13.22 4.08 3.95
N CYS A 80 -12.98 2.79 3.74
CA CYS A 80 -13.53 2.02 2.63
C CYS A 80 -15.07 2.09 2.63
N GLY A 81 -15.65 2.68 1.58
CA GLY A 81 -17.10 2.81 1.40
C GLY A 81 -17.76 4.05 2.04
N ALA A 82 -17.02 4.85 2.82
CA ALA A 82 -17.56 6.05 3.49
C ALA A 82 -17.08 7.37 2.86
N GLY A 83 -16.12 7.33 1.93
CA GLY A 83 -15.56 8.52 1.29
C GLY A 83 -14.21 8.24 0.63
N ALA A 84 -13.33 9.25 0.63
CA ALA A 84 -11.95 9.07 0.19
C ALA A 84 -11.22 8.10 1.13
N ILE A 85 -10.57 7.09 0.54
CA ILE A 85 -9.76 6.11 1.28
C ILE A 85 -8.60 6.85 1.96
N VAL A 86 -8.25 6.42 3.17
CA VAL A 86 -7.08 6.91 3.91
C VAL A 86 -6.10 5.76 4.05
N ILE A 87 -4.82 6.03 3.79
CA ILE A 87 -3.75 5.08 4.06
C ILE A 87 -3.11 5.40 5.41
N ARG A 88 -2.92 4.36 6.20
CA ARG A 88 -2.17 4.38 7.46
C ARG A 88 -0.90 3.58 7.33
N ASN A 89 0.13 4.00 8.06
CA ASN A 89 1.31 3.17 8.30
C ASN A 89 0.97 2.08 9.33
N ASP A 90 1.81 1.06 9.46
CA ASP A 90 1.57 -0.07 10.38
C ASP A 90 1.37 0.33 11.86
N ASP A 91 2.04 1.40 12.28
CA ASP A 91 1.96 1.98 13.63
C ASP A 91 0.67 2.79 13.87
N GLY A 92 -0.21 2.88 12.86
CA GLY A 92 -1.46 3.64 12.90
C GLY A 92 -1.31 5.13 12.58
N SER A 93 -0.09 5.62 12.34
CA SER A 93 0.11 7.00 11.91
C SER A 93 -0.47 7.23 10.52
N PHE A 94 -0.91 8.46 10.26
CA PHE A 94 -1.40 8.87 8.94
C PHE A 94 -0.28 8.77 7.91
N ASN A 95 -0.59 8.23 6.73
CA ASN A 95 0.28 8.28 5.57
C ASN A 95 -0.23 9.29 4.55
N SER A 96 -1.40 9.02 3.96
CA SER A 96 -1.95 9.81 2.85
C SER A 96 -3.48 9.67 2.74
N GLN A 97 -4.10 10.61 2.03
CA GLN A 97 -5.51 10.52 1.64
C GLN A 97 -5.61 10.32 0.13
N CYS A 98 -6.46 9.39 -0.28
CA CYS A 98 -6.58 8.98 -1.67
C CYS A 98 -7.48 9.92 -2.47
N LYS A 99 -7.12 10.10 -3.73
CA LYS A 99 -7.91 10.81 -4.75
C LYS A 99 -8.22 9.84 -5.89
N GLN A 100 -9.37 10.02 -6.51
CA GLN A 100 -9.77 9.18 -7.63
C GLN A 100 -8.78 9.31 -8.78
N LYS A 101 -8.51 8.16 -9.41
CA LYS A 101 -7.70 8.02 -10.61
C LYS A 101 -8.48 7.15 -11.59
N ASN A 102 -8.24 7.36 -12.88
CA ASN A 102 -8.72 6.47 -13.92
C ASN A 102 -7.56 6.14 -14.84
N TRP A 103 -6.95 4.99 -14.62
CA TRP A 103 -5.89 4.45 -15.45
C TRP A 103 -5.99 2.94 -15.47
N SER A 104 -5.61 2.33 -16.58
CA SER A 104 -5.51 0.89 -16.70
C SER A 104 -4.43 0.50 -17.69
N CYS A 105 -3.91 -0.71 -17.51
CA CYS A 105 -3.05 -1.36 -18.47
C CYS A 105 -3.48 -2.83 -18.65
N PRO A 106 -3.83 -3.22 -19.88
CA PRO A 106 -4.03 -4.62 -20.21
C PRO A 106 -2.68 -5.31 -20.45
N GLU A 107 -2.50 -6.51 -19.88
CA GLU A 107 -1.34 -7.38 -20.11
C GLU A 107 -1.85 -8.81 -20.36
N GLY A 108 -1.85 -9.25 -21.62
CA GLY A 108 -2.40 -10.55 -22.00
C GLY A 108 -3.88 -10.70 -21.64
N SER A 109 -4.20 -11.66 -20.76
CA SER A 109 -5.56 -11.94 -20.29
C SER A 109 -5.87 -11.29 -18.94
N ILE A 110 -5.11 -10.29 -18.52
CA ILE A 110 -5.41 -9.53 -17.30
C ILE A 110 -5.40 -8.03 -17.59
N THR A 111 -6.12 -7.28 -16.78
CA THR A 111 -6.07 -5.82 -16.76
C THR A 111 -5.76 -5.38 -15.34
N ILE A 112 -4.72 -4.57 -15.18
CA ILE A 112 -4.53 -3.81 -13.93
C ILE A 112 -5.24 -2.48 -14.09
N ARG A 113 -6.16 -2.17 -13.18
CA ARG A 113 -6.88 -0.89 -13.16
C ARG A 113 -6.55 -0.14 -11.89
N GLN A 114 -6.07 1.08 -12.02
CA GLN A 114 -5.92 2.01 -10.90
C GLN A 114 -7.17 2.86 -10.75
N THR A 115 -7.71 2.87 -9.53
CA THR A 115 -8.88 3.66 -9.16
C THR A 115 -8.53 4.76 -8.18
N TRP A 116 -7.39 4.68 -7.50
CA TRP A 116 -6.95 5.68 -6.54
C TRP A 116 -5.44 5.94 -6.60
N THR A 117 -5.07 7.18 -6.31
CA THR A 117 -3.70 7.60 -5.98
C THR A 117 -3.74 8.28 -4.62
N CYS A 118 -2.88 7.86 -3.69
CA CYS A 118 -2.84 8.33 -2.30
C CYS A 118 -1.50 9.04 -2.07
N SER A 119 -1.55 10.37 -1.87
CA SER A 119 -0.39 11.27 -1.74
C SER A 119 -0.67 12.40 -0.77
#